data_AF-A0A067LFH5-F1
#
_entry.id   AF-A0A067LFH5-F1
#
_cell.length_a   1.000
_cell.length_b   1.000
_cell.length_c   1.000
_cell.angle_alpha   90.00
_cell.angle_beta   90.00
_cell.angle_gamma   90.00
#
_symmetry.space_group_name_H-M   'P 1'
#
loop_
_entity.id
_entity.type
_entity.pdbx_description
1 polymer ?
#
loop_
_entity_poly.entity_id
_entity_poly.type
_entity_poly.pdbx_seq_one_letter_code
_entity_poly.pdbx_strand_id
1 'polypeptide(L)'
;MEKISAVLNAVGIVALSFRGHNLVLEIQGTLPSNSKNPSRKVMWRAVLISYPLIAVCLFPLAIVGFWAYGDKMFNKVGNISIVLEFYNQKASKVMKGIMYMLVIVKCFSSFQIYAMPVFDNLELRYINIKNSRCSRWVRFSLRVLFGVLTFFVAITFPFLPSLAALIGGMALPLTFVYPCFMWISIKKPRRNGSMWGLNLGLGCLGLLLSSSLVMAAIWNLATKGLKANFFKP
;
A
#
# COMPACT_ATOMS: atom_id res chain seq x y z
N MET A 1 -2.04 -16.94 22.49
CA MET A 1 -2.77 -16.24 21.41
C MET A 1 -2.16 -14.88 21.06
N GLU A 2 -1.69 -14.09 22.02
CA GLU A 2 -1.17 -12.73 21.75
C GLU A 2 0.01 -12.67 20.77
N LYS A 3 1.00 -13.56 20.90
CA LYS A 3 2.15 -13.62 19.97
C LYS A 3 1.73 -13.88 18.52
N ILE A 4 0.77 -14.79 18.32
CA ILE A 4 0.25 -15.13 16.98
C ILE A 4 -0.50 -13.93 16.39
N SER A 5 -1.35 -13.27 17.19
CA SER A 5 -2.05 -12.04 16.77
C SER A 5 -1.07 -10.91 16.44
N ALA A 6 0.03 -10.76 17.17
CA ALA A 6 1.06 -9.77 16.89
C ALA A 6 1.78 -10.04 15.56
N VAL A 7 2.15 -11.30 15.29
CA VAL A 7 2.76 -11.71 14.00
C VAL A 7 1.80 -11.45 12.85
N LEU A 8 0.53 -11.85 12.98
CA LEU A 8 -0.48 -11.59 11.96
C LEU A 8 -0.69 -10.09 11.72
N ASN A 9 -0.75 -9.27 12.77
CA ASN A 9 -0.83 -7.82 12.61
C ASN A 9 0.38 -7.24 11.86
N ALA A 10 1.60 -7.72 12.17
CA ALA A 10 2.79 -7.31 11.45
C ALA A 10 2.72 -7.67 9.95
N VAL A 11 2.25 -8.87 9.63
CA VAL A 11 2.02 -9.30 8.24
C VAL A 11 1.00 -8.40 7.54
N GLY A 12 -0.07 -7.98 8.23
CA GLY A 12 -1.04 -7.02 7.69
C GLY A 12 -0.44 -5.65 7.38
N ILE A 13 0.46 -5.14 8.24
CA ILE A 13 1.17 -3.87 8.02
C ILE A 13 2.14 -3.99 6.83
N VAL A 14 2.84 -5.12 6.72
CA VAL A 14 3.70 -5.42 5.57
C VAL A 14 2.86 -5.46 4.29
N ALA A 15 1.73 -6.17 4.28
CA ALA A 15 0.82 -6.22 3.15
C ALA A 15 0.35 -4.82 2.69
N LEU A 16 0.02 -3.93 3.65
CA LEU A 16 -0.33 -2.54 3.33
C LEU A 16 0.86 -1.76 2.74
N SER A 17 2.08 -2.01 3.23
CA SER A 17 3.29 -1.29 2.79
C SER A 17 3.66 -1.62 1.35
N PHE A 18 3.38 -2.86 0.90
CA PHE A 18 3.65 -3.32 -0.46
C PHE A 18 2.44 -3.14 -1.42
N ARG A 19 1.55 -2.19 -1.13
CA ARG A 19 0.32 -1.91 -1.91
C ARG A 19 0.59 -1.14 -3.23
N GLY A 20 1.53 -1.62 -4.05
CA GLY A 20 1.89 -1.01 -5.34
C GLY A 20 1.06 -1.49 -6.54
N HIS A 21 0.25 -2.54 -6.37
CA HIS A 21 -0.54 -3.15 -7.44
C HIS A 21 -1.58 -2.20 -8.07
N ASN A 22 -2.06 -1.20 -7.33
CA ASN A 22 -3.03 -0.22 -7.85
C ASN A 22 -2.46 0.67 -8.95
N LEU A 23 -1.13 0.72 -9.06
CA LEU A 23 -0.42 1.54 -10.05
C LEU A 23 0.10 0.69 -11.22
N VAL A 24 -0.08 -0.63 -11.19
CA VAL A 24 0.44 -1.55 -12.20
C VAL A 24 -0.11 -1.22 -13.58
N LEU A 25 -1.41 -0.91 -13.70
CA LEU A 25 -2.01 -0.55 -14.98
C LEU A 25 -1.47 0.79 -15.50
N GLU A 26 -1.23 1.75 -14.63
CA GLU A 26 -0.67 3.06 -14.98
C GLU A 26 0.77 2.91 -15.48
N ILE A 27 1.61 2.18 -14.73
CA ILE A 27 2.98 1.85 -15.12
C ILE A 27 2.97 1.11 -16.46
N GLN A 28 2.09 0.13 -16.63
CA GLN A 28 1.98 -0.62 -17.88
C GLN A 28 1.57 0.27 -19.07
N GLY A 29 0.71 1.26 -18.86
CA GLY A 29 0.26 2.21 -19.88
C GLY A 29 1.37 3.13 -20.38
N THR A 30 2.39 3.40 -19.55
CA THR A 30 3.55 4.21 -19.94
C THR A 30 4.63 3.44 -20.71
N LEU A 31 4.59 2.10 -20.71
CA LEU A 31 5.58 1.29 -21.41
C LEU A 31 5.34 1.33 -22.93
N PRO A 32 6.42 1.41 -23.74
CA PRO A 32 6.29 1.37 -25.19
C PRO A 32 5.66 0.03 -25.60
N SER A 33 4.52 0.10 -26.28
CA SER A 33 3.81 -1.07 -26.77
C SER A 33 3.45 -0.90 -28.24
N ASN A 34 3.56 -1.99 -29.00
CA ASN A 34 3.19 -2.02 -30.41
C ASN A 34 2.58 -3.39 -30.75
N SER A 35 1.87 -3.52 -31.86
CA SER A 35 1.16 -4.76 -32.25
C SER A 35 2.10 -5.99 -32.29
N LYS A 36 3.39 -5.79 -32.58
CA LYS A 36 4.41 -6.86 -32.60
C LYS A 36 5.04 -7.14 -31.23
N ASN A 37 5.07 -6.16 -30.34
CA ASN A 37 5.73 -6.23 -29.04
C ASN A 37 4.76 -5.84 -27.91
N PRO A 38 4.09 -6.83 -27.27
CA PRO A 38 3.14 -6.54 -26.22
C PRO A 38 3.85 -6.04 -24.96
N SER A 39 3.26 -5.06 -24.27
CA SER A 39 3.79 -4.48 -23.02
C SER A 39 4.05 -5.53 -21.94
N ARG A 40 3.31 -6.66 -21.96
CA ARG A 40 3.48 -7.80 -21.04
C ARG A 40 4.93 -8.29 -20.94
N LYS A 41 5.70 -8.32 -22.03
CA LYS A 41 7.10 -8.82 -22.00
C LYS A 41 8.00 -7.89 -21.19
N VAL A 42 7.90 -6.59 -21.44
CA VAL A 42 8.70 -5.57 -20.75
C VAL A 42 8.27 -5.49 -19.29
N MET A 43 6.95 -5.50 -19.05
CA MET A 43 6.34 -5.55 -17.72
C MET A 43 6.89 -6.70 -16.88
N TRP A 44 6.92 -7.93 -17.43
CA TRP A 44 7.41 -9.11 -16.72
C TRP A 44 8.88 -8.98 -16.31
N ARG A 45 9.73 -8.45 -17.21
CA ARG A 45 11.15 -8.19 -16.90
C ARG A 45 11.30 -7.13 -15.82
N ALA A 46 10.55 -6.04 -15.91
CA ALA A 46 10.56 -4.96 -14.92
C ALA A 46 10.16 -5.48 -13.52
N VAL A 47 9.08 -6.26 -13.45
CA VAL A 47 8.62 -6.93 -12.23
C VAL A 47 9.72 -7.82 -11.66
N LEU A 48 10.31 -8.69 -12.49
CA LEU A 48 11.34 -9.64 -12.07
C LEU A 48 12.61 -8.97 -11.53
N ILE A 49 12.95 -7.77 -12.01
CA ILE A 49 14.09 -6.98 -11.50
C ILE A 49 13.71 -6.17 -10.26
N SER A 50 12.50 -5.59 -10.24
CA SER A 50 12.06 -4.69 -9.17
C SER A 50 11.92 -5.38 -7.82
N TYR A 51 11.37 -6.60 -7.76
CA TYR A 51 11.16 -7.31 -6.49
C TYR A 51 12.47 -7.66 -5.78
N PRO A 52 13.50 -8.22 -6.45
CA PRO A 52 14.82 -8.40 -5.86
C PRO A 52 15.45 -7.08 -5.39
N LEU A 53 15.35 -6.01 -6.19
CA LEU A 53 15.88 -4.69 -5.81
C LEU A 53 15.22 -4.18 -4.52
N ILE A 54 13.89 -4.27 -4.45
CA ILE A 54 13.14 -3.89 -3.25
C ILE A 54 13.58 -4.74 -2.05
N ALA A 55 13.79 -6.05 -2.25
CA ALA A 55 14.27 -6.93 -1.18
C ALA A 55 15.67 -6.50 -0.69
N VAL A 56 16.60 -6.23 -1.60
CA VAL A 56 17.96 -5.77 -1.27
C VAL A 56 17.96 -4.42 -0.55
N CYS A 57 16.99 -3.54 -0.83
CA CYS A 57 16.89 -2.27 -0.12
C CYS A 57 16.21 -2.40 1.26
N LEU A 58 15.13 -3.18 1.37
CA LEU A 58 14.29 -3.20 2.57
C LEU A 58 14.72 -4.23 3.61
N PHE A 59 15.17 -5.42 3.20
CA PHE A 59 15.57 -6.46 4.17
C PHE A 59 16.80 -6.07 5.00
N PRO A 60 17.90 -5.56 4.40
CA PRO A 60 19.04 -5.10 5.20
C PRO A 60 18.66 -3.98 6.17
N LEU A 61 17.81 -3.03 5.73
CA LEU A 61 17.33 -1.95 6.58
C LEU A 61 16.53 -2.49 7.78
N ALA A 62 15.65 -3.47 7.55
CA ALA A 62 14.88 -4.11 8.62
C ALA A 62 15.77 -4.91 9.59
N ILE A 63 16.74 -5.67 9.06
CA ILE A 63 17.68 -6.47 9.86
C ILE A 63 18.57 -5.57 10.73
N VAL A 64 19.21 -4.56 10.14
CA VAL A 64 20.08 -3.62 10.86
C VAL A 64 19.26 -2.79 11.85
N GLY A 65 18.05 -2.37 11.47
CA GLY A 65 17.14 -1.65 12.37
C GLY A 65 16.74 -2.49 13.58
N PHE A 66 16.38 -3.76 13.37
CA PHE A 66 16.06 -4.66 14.47
C PHE A 66 17.29 -4.96 15.33
N TRP A 67 18.47 -5.17 14.73
CA TRP A 67 19.71 -5.41 15.47
C TRP A 67 20.12 -4.22 16.34
N ALA A 68 19.98 -2.99 15.83
CA ALA A 68 20.36 -1.77 16.54
C ALA A 68 19.38 -1.38 17.67
N TYR A 69 18.07 -1.62 17.49
CA TYR A 69 17.04 -1.09 18.39
C TYR A 69 16.23 -2.15 19.14
N GLY A 70 16.22 -3.39 18.69
CA GLY A 70 15.45 -4.50 19.27
C GLY A 70 13.97 -4.15 19.46
N ASP A 71 13.42 -4.57 20.60
CA ASP A 71 12.00 -4.41 20.93
C ASP A 71 11.57 -2.96 21.25
N LYS A 72 12.52 -2.01 21.35
CA LYS A 72 12.22 -0.60 21.67
C LYS A 72 11.44 0.11 20.58
N MET A 73 11.51 -0.37 19.33
CA MET A 73 10.75 0.16 18.19
C MET A 73 9.31 -0.38 18.11
N PHE A 74 9.06 -1.60 18.62
CA PHE A 74 7.87 -2.38 18.26
C PHE A 74 6.58 -1.93 18.95
N ASN A 75 6.67 -1.28 20.11
CA ASN A 75 5.49 -0.82 20.85
C ASN A 75 4.78 0.40 20.25
N LYS A 76 5.29 0.96 19.14
CA LYS A 76 4.79 2.22 18.56
C LYS A 76 4.66 2.18 17.03
N VAL A 77 4.50 0.98 16.46
CA VAL A 77 4.37 0.79 15.01
C VAL A 77 3.03 1.34 14.53
N GLY A 78 3.08 2.30 13.62
CA GLY A 78 1.93 2.97 13.02
C GLY A 78 2.14 4.48 12.90
N ASN A 79 2.81 5.10 13.86
CA ASN A 79 3.05 6.54 13.84
C ASN A 79 4.53 6.82 13.56
N ILE A 80 4.86 7.10 12.28
CA ILE A 80 6.21 7.48 11.81
C ILE A 80 6.79 8.61 12.68
N SER A 81 5.93 9.50 13.16
CA SER A 81 6.24 10.61 14.06
C SER A 81 6.97 10.15 15.32
N ILE A 82 6.66 8.96 15.85
CA ILE A 82 7.26 8.49 17.10
C ILE A 82 8.61 7.77 16.89
N VAL A 83 8.81 7.16 15.72
CA VAL A 83 10.15 6.68 15.30
C VAL A 83 11.07 7.88 15.10
N LEU A 84 10.55 8.95 14.51
CA LEU A 84 11.26 10.21 14.36
C LEU A 84 11.54 10.88 15.71
N GLU A 85 10.60 10.80 16.66
CA GLU A 85 10.75 11.30 18.04
C GLU A 85 11.78 10.51 18.84
N PHE A 86 11.88 9.19 18.61
CA PHE A 86 12.94 8.37 19.17
C PHE A 86 14.31 8.75 18.61
N TYR A 87 14.40 9.05 17.30
CA TYR A 87 15.64 9.55 16.67
C TYR A 87 15.97 11.00 17.11
N ASN A 88 14.95 11.81 17.42
CA ASN A 88 15.07 13.19 17.88
C ASN A 88 15.83 13.30 19.22
N GLN A 89 15.83 12.28 20.07
CA GLN A 89 16.47 12.38 21.38
C GLN A 89 18.00 12.26 21.33
N LYS A 90 18.58 11.61 20.31
CA LYS A 90 20.02 11.32 20.25
C LYS A 90 20.79 11.92 19.07
N ALA A 91 20.11 12.37 18.02
CA ALA A 91 20.76 12.88 16.80
C ALA A 91 21.18 14.36 16.88
N SER A 92 22.24 14.74 16.15
CA SER A 92 22.63 16.16 15.94
C SER A 92 21.52 16.94 15.22
N LYS A 93 21.42 18.25 15.47
CA LYS A 93 20.42 19.15 14.83
C LYS A 93 20.47 19.08 13.30
N VAL A 94 21.66 18.95 12.71
CA VAL A 94 21.85 18.86 11.25
C VAL A 94 21.29 17.55 10.69
N MET A 95 21.58 16.43 11.36
CA MET A 95 21.08 15.11 10.96
C MET A 95 19.55 15.05 11.00
N LYS A 96 18.93 15.66 12.02
CA LYS A 96 17.47 15.78 12.10
C LYS A 96 16.90 16.52 10.89
N GLY A 97 17.47 17.69 10.56
CA GLY A 97 17.03 18.48 9.41
C GLY A 97 17.05 17.68 8.11
N ILE A 98 18.13 16.97 7.85
CA ILE A 98 18.27 16.11 6.66
C ILE A 98 17.18 15.02 6.64
N MET A 99 16.96 14.33 7.77
CA MET A 99 15.93 13.29 7.87
C MET A 99 14.52 13.82 7.59
N TYR A 100 14.14 14.96 8.18
CA TYR A 100 12.84 15.58 7.91
C TYR A 100 12.69 15.96 6.44
N MET A 101 13.71 16.57 5.84
CA MET A 101 13.66 16.96 4.42
C MET A 101 13.51 15.75 3.50
N LEU A 102 14.22 14.65 3.76
CA LEU A 102 14.07 13.40 3.01
C LEU A 102 12.67 12.81 3.14
N VAL A 103 12.09 12.80 4.35
CA VAL A 103 10.73 12.32 4.59
C VAL A 103 9.71 13.20 3.85
N ILE A 104 9.88 14.52 3.89
CA ILE A 104 9.01 15.47 3.18
C ILE A 104 9.06 15.19 1.67
N VAL A 105 10.25 15.13 1.07
CA VAL A 105 10.40 14.85 -0.36
C VAL A 105 9.76 13.50 -0.73
N LYS A 106 10.01 12.46 0.07
CA LYS A 106 9.40 11.14 -0.13
C LYS A 106 7.87 11.20 -0.07
N CYS A 107 7.30 11.92 0.89
CA CYS A 107 5.84 12.06 1.03
C CYS A 107 5.22 12.82 -0.14
N PHE A 108 5.83 13.94 -0.57
CA PHE A 108 5.38 14.71 -1.73
C PHE A 108 5.39 13.87 -3.02
N SER A 109 6.50 13.17 -3.30
CA SER A 109 6.61 12.32 -4.48
C SER A 109 5.64 11.14 -4.43
N SER A 110 5.50 10.49 -3.27
CA SER A 110 4.59 9.35 -3.11
C SER A 110 3.13 9.76 -3.31
N PHE A 111 2.71 10.92 -2.78
CA PHE A 111 1.35 11.40 -2.92
C PHE A 111 0.96 11.57 -4.39
N GLN A 112 1.83 12.18 -5.21
CA GLN A 112 1.55 12.37 -6.64
C GLN A 112 1.36 11.04 -7.37
N ILE A 113 2.22 10.06 -7.09
CA ILE A 113 2.15 8.74 -7.71
C ILE A 113 0.85 8.03 -7.32
N TYR A 114 0.50 7.99 -6.03
CA TYR A 114 -0.70 7.29 -5.56
C TYR A 114 -2.01 8.00 -5.88
N ALA A 115 -1.99 9.33 -6.06
CA ALA A 115 -3.17 10.10 -6.42
C ALA A 115 -3.52 10.01 -7.91
N MET A 116 -2.56 9.65 -8.78
CA MET A 116 -2.76 9.61 -10.23
C MET A 116 -3.97 8.76 -10.66
N PRO A 117 -4.13 7.49 -10.20
CA PRO A 117 -5.30 6.70 -10.58
C PRO A 117 -6.62 7.34 -10.15
N VAL A 118 -6.63 8.04 -9.01
CA VAL A 118 -7.84 8.74 -8.55
C VAL A 118 -8.16 9.92 -9.46
N PHE A 119 -7.14 10.69 -9.86
CA PHE A 119 -7.33 11.78 -10.81
C PHE A 119 -7.87 11.31 -12.15
N ASP A 120 -7.34 10.21 -12.69
CA ASP A 120 -7.82 9.66 -13.96
C ASP A 120 -9.26 9.15 -13.85
N ASN A 121 -9.61 8.47 -12.75
CA ASN A 121 -10.99 8.02 -12.50
C ASN A 121 -11.97 9.21 -12.35
N LEU A 122 -11.58 10.28 -11.66
CA LEU A 122 -12.39 11.49 -11.53
C LEU A 122 -12.58 12.20 -12.88
N GLU A 123 -11.53 12.29 -13.69
CA GLU A 123 -11.60 12.89 -15.01
C GLU A 123 -12.46 12.06 -15.98
N LEU A 124 -12.30 10.73 -15.99
CA LEU A 124 -13.15 9.82 -16.77
C LEU A 124 -14.62 9.96 -16.38
N ARG A 125 -14.92 10.06 -15.08
CA ARG A 125 -16.28 10.26 -14.60
C ARG A 125 -16.84 11.60 -15.05
N TYR A 126 -16.06 12.67 -15.00
CA TYR A 126 -16.48 13.99 -15.49
C TYR A 126 -16.79 13.97 -16.99
N ILE A 127 -15.91 13.37 -17.80
CA ILE A 127 -16.10 13.24 -19.25
C ILE A 127 -17.39 12.46 -19.55
N ASN A 128 -17.64 11.37 -18.84
CA ASN A 128 -18.83 10.53 -19.06
C ASN A 128 -20.14 11.27 -18.71
N ILE A 129 -20.13 12.13 -17.68
CA ILE A 129 -21.31 12.91 -17.30
C ILE A 129 -21.55 14.09 -18.24
N LYS A 130 -20.49 14.82 -18.60
CA LYS A 130 -20.61 16.09 -19.32
C LYS A 130 -20.40 15.95 -20.83
N ASN A 131 -20.10 14.74 -21.32
CA ASN A 131 -19.76 14.41 -22.71
C ASN A 131 -18.80 15.40 -23.38
N SER A 132 -17.93 16.04 -22.59
CA SER A 132 -17.04 17.10 -23.03
C SER A 132 -15.67 16.93 -22.41
N ARG A 133 -14.65 17.43 -23.10
CA ARG A 133 -13.26 17.34 -22.63
C ARG A 133 -13.11 18.06 -21.29
N CYS A 134 -12.34 17.47 -20.40
CA CYS A 134 -11.99 18.11 -19.13
C CYS A 134 -11.12 19.34 -19.41
N SER A 135 -11.65 20.54 -19.14
CA SER A 135 -10.88 21.80 -19.27
C SER A 135 -9.76 21.82 -18.23
N ARG A 136 -8.66 22.53 -18.53
CA ARG A 136 -7.50 22.66 -17.65
C ARG A 136 -7.87 23.19 -16.26
N TRP A 137 -8.85 24.09 -16.19
CA TRP A 137 -9.40 24.62 -14.94
C TRP A 137 -10.16 23.57 -14.11
N VAL A 138 -10.93 22.72 -14.78
CA VAL A 138 -11.67 21.63 -14.11
C VAL A 138 -10.69 20.60 -13.56
N ARG A 139 -9.69 20.21 -14.35
CA ARG A 139 -8.63 19.29 -13.90
C ARG A 139 -7.87 19.86 -12.70
N PHE A 140 -7.53 21.15 -12.72
CA PHE A 140 -6.90 21.82 -11.58
C PHE A 140 -7.80 21.81 -10.34
N SER A 141 -9.08 22.16 -10.50
CA SER A 141 -10.07 22.16 -9.42
C SER A 141 -10.25 20.77 -8.80
N LEU A 142 -10.39 19.71 -9.61
CA LEU A 142 -10.51 18.33 -9.12
C LEU A 142 -9.29 17.89 -8.30
N ARG A 143 -8.07 18.25 -8.75
CA ARG A 143 -6.83 17.92 -8.03
C ARG A 143 -6.72 18.66 -6.70
N VAL A 144 -7.04 19.96 -6.67
CA VAL A 144 -7.03 20.77 -5.45
C VAL A 144 -8.09 20.26 -4.47
N LEU A 145 -9.30 19.98 -4.94
CA LEU A 145 -10.39 19.47 -4.10
C LEU A 145 -10.04 18.13 -3.47
N PHE A 146 -9.45 17.20 -4.24
CA PHE A 146 -8.98 15.93 -3.70
C PHE A 146 -7.85 16.14 -2.66
N GLY A 147 -6.89 17.03 -2.94
CA GLY A 147 -5.85 17.39 -1.99
C GLY A 147 -6.41 17.91 -0.67
N VAL A 148 -7.31 18.89 -0.73
CA VAL A 148 -8.00 19.45 0.46
C VAL A 148 -8.77 18.39 1.21
N LEU A 149 -9.51 17.51 0.51
CA LEU A 149 -10.24 16.41 1.14
C LEU A 149 -9.31 15.46 1.87
N THR A 150 -8.20 15.04 1.24
CA THR A 150 -7.24 14.13 1.89
C THR A 150 -6.56 14.76 3.10
N PHE A 151 -6.25 16.06 3.04
CA PHE A 151 -5.72 16.82 4.16
C PHE A 151 -6.73 16.91 5.31
N PHE A 152 -7.99 17.21 4.99
CA PHE A 152 -9.07 17.25 5.97
C PHE A 152 -9.26 15.90 6.67
N VAL A 153 -9.25 14.79 5.91
CA VAL A 153 -9.33 13.43 6.46
C VAL A 153 -8.13 13.13 7.36
N ALA A 154 -6.92 13.53 6.96
CA ALA A 154 -5.71 13.31 7.76
C ALA A 154 -5.75 14.03 9.13
N ILE A 155 -6.28 15.25 9.17
CA ILE A 155 -6.46 16.01 10.42
C ILE A 155 -7.60 15.43 11.27
N THR A 156 -8.70 15.03 10.62
CA THR A 156 -9.90 14.54 11.32
C THR A 156 -9.64 13.17 11.95
N PHE A 157 -8.90 12.29 11.27
CA PHE A 157 -8.68 10.90 11.67
C PHE A 157 -7.18 10.57 11.83
N PRO A 158 -6.48 11.16 12.82
CA PRO A 158 -5.04 10.92 13.02
C PRO A 158 -4.72 9.49 13.44
N PHE A 159 -5.72 8.72 13.87
CA PHE A 159 -5.58 7.32 14.26
C PHE A 159 -5.60 6.34 13.06
N LEU A 160 -5.82 6.79 11.82
CA LEU A 160 -5.81 5.93 10.62
C LEU A 160 -4.60 4.98 10.52
N PRO A 161 -3.37 5.37 10.92
CA PRO A 161 -2.24 4.45 10.88
C PRO A 161 -2.37 3.27 11.86
N SER A 162 -3.14 3.39 12.94
CA SER A 162 -3.42 2.25 13.84
C SER A 162 -4.29 1.18 13.18
N LEU A 163 -5.05 1.55 12.13
CA LEU A 163 -5.86 0.63 11.32
C LEU A 163 -5.06 0.00 10.18
N ALA A 164 -3.76 0.26 10.08
CA ALA A 164 -2.91 -0.20 8.98
C ALA A 164 -2.98 -1.73 8.80
N ALA A 165 -2.91 -2.50 9.88
CA ALA A 165 -3.00 -3.96 9.83
C ALA A 165 -4.36 -4.44 9.27
N LEU A 166 -5.44 -3.79 9.69
CA LEU A 166 -6.80 -4.10 9.25
C LEU A 166 -6.99 -3.79 7.76
N ILE A 167 -6.61 -2.57 7.34
CA ILE A 167 -6.70 -2.13 5.95
C ILE A 167 -5.83 -3.02 5.04
N GLY A 168 -4.63 -3.38 5.51
CA GLY A 168 -3.74 -4.31 4.80
C GLY A 168 -4.38 -5.69 4.62
N GLY A 169 -4.94 -6.27 5.67
CA GLY A 169 -5.65 -7.55 5.62
C GLY A 169 -6.85 -7.54 4.67
N MET A 170 -7.65 -6.46 4.68
CA MET A 170 -8.79 -6.27 3.78
C MET A 170 -8.40 -6.04 2.31
N ALA A 171 -7.18 -5.53 2.06
CA ALA A 171 -6.69 -5.31 0.71
C ALA A 171 -6.17 -6.60 0.03
N LEU A 172 -5.78 -7.62 0.81
CA LEU A 172 -5.19 -8.85 0.26
C LEU A 172 -6.06 -9.63 -0.74
N PRO A 173 -7.40 -9.68 -0.62
CA PRO A 173 -8.23 -10.29 -1.63
C PRO A 173 -8.09 -9.62 -3.00
N LEU A 174 -7.93 -8.30 -3.04
CA LEU A 174 -7.70 -7.58 -4.29
C LEU A 174 -6.34 -7.94 -4.92
N THR A 175 -5.33 -8.29 -4.11
CA THR A 175 -3.97 -8.53 -4.60
C THR A 175 -3.67 -9.97 -4.95
N PHE A 176 -4.11 -10.92 -4.14
CA PHE A 176 -3.75 -12.32 -4.28
C PHE A 176 -4.91 -13.17 -4.77
N VAL A 177 -6.13 -12.84 -4.34
CA VAL A 177 -7.31 -13.65 -4.63
C VAL A 177 -7.87 -13.31 -6.01
N TYR A 178 -8.11 -12.03 -6.25
CA TYR A 178 -8.75 -11.55 -7.48
C TYR A 178 -7.98 -11.93 -8.75
N PRO A 179 -6.65 -11.74 -8.85
CA PRO A 179 -5.91 -12.11 -10.06
C PRO A 179 -5.93 -13.62 -10.34
N CYS A 180 -5.88 -14.47 -9.30
CA CYS A 180 -5.93 -15.92 -9.45
C CYS A 180 -7.26 -16.39 -10.05
N PHE A 181 -8.39 -15.92 -9.50
CA PHE A 181 -9.71 -16.27 -10.00
C PHE A 181 -10.03 -15.60 -11.34
N MET A 182 -9.59 -14.35 -11.55
CA MET A 182 -9.71 -13.66 -12.82
C MET A 182 -8.94 -14.42 -13.92
N TRP A 183 -7.73 -14.90 -13.64
CA TRP A 183 -6.94 -15.67 -14.59
C TRP A 183 -7.63 -16.99 -14.97
N ILE A 184 -8.18 -17.73 -14.00
CA ILE A 184 -8.95 -18.95 -14.26
C ILE A 184 -10.16 -18.66 -15.15
N SER A 185 -10.89 -17.57 -14.86
CA SER A 185 -12.10 -17.19 -15.60
C SER A 185 -11.80 -16.78 -17.05
N ILE A 186 -10.70 -16.05 -17.28
CA ILE A 186 -10.29 -15.59 -18.61
C ILE A 186 -9.67 -16.72 -19.43
N LYS A 187 -8.77 -17.52 -18.83
CA LYS A 187 -7.99 -18.54 -19.57
C LYS A 187 -8.67 -19.89 -19.65
N LYS A 188 -9.70 -20.16 -18.84
CA LYS A 188 -10.45 -21.42 -18.79
C LYS A 188 -9.53 -22.66 -18.90
N PRO A 189 -8.50 -22.77 -18.02
CA PRO A 189 -7.58 -23.90 -18.06
C PRO A 189 -8.32 -25.22 -17.78
N ARG A 190 -7.74 -26.35 -18.20
CA ARG A 190 -8.29 -27.68 -17.90
C ARG A 190 -8.45 -27.84 -16.38
N ARG A 191 -9.62 -28.35 -15.95
CA ARG A 191 -10.05 -28.41 -14.55
C ARG A 191 -9.14 -29.24 -13.64
N ASN A 192 -8.36 -30.19 -14.18
CA ASN A 192 -7.34 -30.94 -13.45
C ASN A 192 -5.90 -30.60 -13.88
N GLY A 193 -5.71 -29.45 -14.55
CA GLY A 193 -4.38 -28.98 -14.92
C GLY A 193 -3.63 -28.41 -13.71
N SER A 194 -2.31 -28.61 -13.66
CA SER A 194 -1.44 -28.06 -12.61
C SER A 194 -1.64 -26.54 -12.41
N MET A 195 -1.78 -25.78 -13.50
CA MET A 195 -2.04 -24.33 -13.43
C MET A 195 -3.41 -23.97 -12.85
N TRP A 196 -4.44 -24.81 -13.02
CA TRP A 196 -5.75 -24.58 -12.40
C TRP A 196 -5.67 -24.82 -10.90
N GLY A 197 -5.09 -25.96 -10.49
CA GLY A 197 -4.90 -26.29 -9.07
C GLY A 197 -4.03 -25.27 -8.33
N LEU A 198 -2.94 -24.79 -8.96
CA LEU A 198 -2.07 -23.77 -8.38
C LEU A 198 -2.81 -22.44 -8.16
N ASN A 199 -3.51 -21.92 -9.18
CA ASN A 199 -4.24 -20.65 -9.02
C ASN A 199 -5.41 -20.78 -8.04
N LEU A 200 -6.11 -21.92 -8.03
CA LEU A 200 -7.18 -22.17 -7.07
C LEU A 200 -6.63 -22.24 -5.64
N GLY A 201 -5.55 -22.98 -5.44
CA GLY A 201 -4.86 -23.11 -4.15
C GLY A 201 -4.37 -21.77 -3.63
N LEU A 202 -3.68 -20.98 -4.46
CA LEU A 202 -3.22 -19.62 -4.09
C LEU A 202 -4.39 -18.69 -3.78
N GLY A 203 -5.49 -18.76 -4.54
CA GLY A 203 -6.70 -17.97 -4.26
C GLY A 203 -7.33 -18.32 -2.92
N CYS A 204 -7.49 -19.62 -2.62
CA CYS A 204 -8.01 -20.07 -1.33
C CYS A 204 -7.07 -19.70 -0.16
N LEU A 205 -5.76 -19.88 -0.33
CA LEU A 205 -4.76 -19.47 0.67
C LEU A 205 -4.81 -17.96 0.93
N GLY A 206 -4.96 -17.15 -0.13
CA GLY A 206 -5.11 -15.70 0.00
C GLY A 206 -6.36 -15.30 0.80
N LEU A 207 -7.48 -16.01 0.60
CA LEU A 207 -8.71 -15.79 1.38
C LEU A 207 -8.55 -16.18 2.85
N LEU A 208 -7.95 -17.34 3.12
CA LEU A 208 -7.67 -17.79 4.48
C LEU A 208 -6.73 -16.83 5.21
N LEU A 209 -5.67 -16.37 4.53
CA LEU A 209 -4.72 -15.41 5.06
C LEU A 209 -5.40 -14.06 5.35
N SER A 210 -6.16 -13.52 4.39
CA SER A 210 -6.90 -12.27 4.59
C SER A 210 -7.85 -12.34 5.78
N SER A 211 -8.64 -13.42 5.87
CA SER A 211 -9.57 -13.64 6.98
C SER A 211 -8.84 -13.70 8.33
N SER A 212 -7.73 -14.44 8.39
CA SER A 212 -6.91 -14.56 9.60
C SER A 212 -6.33 -13.21 10.04
N LEU A 213 -5.85 -12.40 9.09
CA LEU A 213 -5.28 -11.08 9.37
C LEU A 213 -6.34 -10.08 9.84
N VAL A 214 -7.53 -10.08 9.22
CA VAL A 214 -8.65 -9.22 9.63
C VAL A 214 -9.11 -9.59 11.02
N MET A 215 -9.29 -10.89 11.32
CA MET A 215 -9.65 -11.36 12.66
C MET A 215 -8.60 -10.97 13.70
N ALA A 216 -7.31 -11.12 13.39
CA ALA A 216 -6.23 -10.72 14.29
C ALA A 216 -6.17 -9.20 14.53
N ALA A 217 -6.47 -8.40 13.51
CA ALA A 217 -6.51 -6.95 13.63
C ALA A 217 -7.72 -6.48 14.45
N ILE A 218 -8.90 -7.05 14.23
CA ILE A 218 -10.09 -6.78 15.04
C ILE A 218 -9.86 -7.18 16.49
N TRP A 219 -9.29 -8.36 16.74
CA TRP A 219 -8.96 -8.82 18.09
C TRP A 219 -8.00 -7.85 18.81
N ASN A 220 -6.95 -7.40 18.13
CA ASN A 220 -5.99 -6.45 18.69
C ASN A 220 -6.63 -5.07 18.97
N LEU A 221 -7.51 -4.60 18.09
CA LEU A 221 -8.29 -3.38 18.34
C LEU A 221 -9.25 -3.53 19.52
N ALA A 222 -9.86 -4.71 19.69
CA ALA A 222 -10.76 -4.99 20.80
C ALA A 222 -10.02 -5.07 22.16
N THR A 223 -8.83 -5.66 22.20
CA THR A 223 -8.06 -5.82 23.45
C THR A 223 -7.29 -4.57 23.85
N LYS A 224 -6.64 -3.89 22.90
CA LYS A 224 -5.85 -2.68 23.20
C LYS A 224 -6.68 -1.40 23.19
N GLY A 225 -7.88 -1.44 22.64
CA GLY A 225 -8.72 -0.28 22.41
C GLY A 225 -8.19 0.61 21.29
N LEU A 226 -9.10 1.35 20.65
CA LEU A 226 -8.74 2.37 19.67
C LEU A 226 -8.87 3.75 20.31
N LYS A 227 -7.74 4.46 20.46
CA LYS A 227 -7.74 5.87 20.87
C LYS A 227 -8.19 6.75 19.70
N ALA A 228 -9.51 6.83 19.46
CA ALA A 228 -10.11 7.71 18.47
C ALA A 228 -10.08 9.17 18.95
N ASN A 229 -8.90 9.79 18.91
CA ASN A 229 -8.78 11.23 19.05
C ASN A 229 -9.14 11.86 17.71
N PHE A 230 -10.25 12.60 17.65
CA PHE A 230 -10.60 13.42 16.50
C PHE A 230 -9.95 14.79 16.63
N PHE A 231 -9.39 15.31 15.54
CA PHE A 231 -8.75 16.64 15.47
C PHE A 231 -7.56 16.88 16.42
N LYS A 232 -7.08 15.84 17.12
CA LYS A 232 -5.90 15.88 18.01
C LYS A 232 -4.90 14.82 17.54
N PRO A 233 -4.00 15.18 16.60
CA PRO A 233 -2.97 14.27 16.10
C PRO A 233 -1.95 13.85 17.14
#